data_AF-A0A388JKV2-F1
#
_entry.id   AF-A0A388JKV2-F1
#
_cell.length_a   1.000
_cell.length_b   1.000
_cell.length_c   1.000
_cell.angle_alpha   90.00
_cell.angle_beta   90.00
_cell.angle_gamma   90.00
#
_symmetry.space_group_name_H-M   'P 1'
#
loop_
_entity.id
_entity.type
_entity.pdbx_description
1 polymer ?
#
loop_
_entity_poly.entity_id
_entity_poly.type
_entity_poly.pdbx_seq_one_letter_code
_entity_poly.pdbx_strand_id
1 'polypeptide(L)' 'VEAVSPIFQGMPPVARHRLVYSTLTEELQSGVHALSLVLKTPSELSRKA' A
#
# COMPACT_ATOMS: atom_id res chain seq x y z
N VAL A 1 -1.74 2.15 -8.47
CA VAL A 1 -0.33 2.16 -8.00
C VAL A 1 -0.07 0.86 -7.27
N GLU A 2 1.08 0.22 -7.50
CA GLU A 2 1.47 -1.04 -6.82
C GLU A 2 2.77 -0.82 -6.04
N ALA A 3 2.82 -1.31 -4.81
CA ALA A 3 4.02 -1.30 -3.97
C ALA A 3 4.24 -2.68 -3.35
N VAL A 4 5.49 -3.13 -3.40
CA VAL A 4 5.93 -4.41 -2.83
C VAL A 4 6.92 -4.14 -1.72
N SER A 5 6.62 -4.59 -0.51
CA SER A 5 7.51 -4.38 0.64
C SER A 5 7.32 -5.45 1.72
N PRO A 6 8.41 -5.90 2.39
CA PRO A 6 8.32 -6.82 3.51
C PRO A 6 7.58 -6.24 4.72
N ILE A 7 7.47 -4.91 4.83
CA ILE A 7 6.75 -4.25 5.94
C ILE A 7 5.27 -4.63 6.01
N PHE A 8 4.70 -5.07 4.89
CA PHE A 8 3.30 -5.49 4.79
C PHE A 8 3.06 -6.93 5.30
N GLN A 9 4.12 -7.66 5.66
CA GLN A 9 4.01 -9.02 6.14
C GLN A 9 3.30 -9.08 7.49
N GLY A 10 2.31 -9.95 7.61
CA GLY A 10 1.47 -10.06 8.81
C GLY A 10 0.45 -8.93 8.99
N MET A 11 0.47 -7.88 8.15
CA MET A 11 -0.51 -6.80 8.22
C MET A 11 -1.80 -7.16 7.46
N PRO A 12 -2.98 -6.89 8.04
CA PRO A 12 -4.25 -6.99 7.32
C PRO A 12 -4.32 -5.91 6.22
N PRO A 13 -5.09 -6.12 5.13
CA PRO A 13 -5.13 -5.22 3.98
C PRO A 13 -5.39 -3.75 4.37
N VAL A 14 -6.37 -3.51 5.24
CA VAL A 14 -6.73 -2.14 5.70
C VAL A 14 -5.56 -1.45 6.40
N ALA A 15 -4.76 -2.18 7.20
CA ALA A 15 -3.60 -1.61 7.87
C ALA A 15 -2.50 -1.20 6.87
N ARG A 16 -2.29 -2.00 5.82
CA ARG A 16 -1.37 -1.66 4.73
C ARG A 16 -1.78 -0.35 4.06
N HIS A 17 -3.06 -0.20 3.74
CA HIS A 17 -3.60 1.03 3.15
C HIS A 17 -3.44 2.23 4.09
N ARG A 18 -3.77 2.08 5.38
CA ARG A 18 -3.63 3.16 6.37
C ARG A 18 -2.18 3.63 6.49
N LEU A 19 -1.21 2.71 6.49
CA LEU A 19 0.22 3.04 6.57
C LEU A 19 0.69 3.87 5.36
N VAL A 20 0.27 3.49 4.16
CA VAL A 20 0.63 4.24 2.95
C VAL A 20 -0.10 5.58 2.92
N TYR A 21 -1.38 5.62 3.28
CA TYR A 21 -2.14 6.87 3.35
C TYR A 21 -1.60 7.83 4.41
N SER A 22 -1.15 7.35 5.57
CA SER A 22 -0.53 8.23 6.58
C SER A 22 0.75 8.87 6.07
N THR A 23 1.54 8.12 5.28
CA THR A 23 2.77 8.64 4.67
C THR A 23 2.47 9.65 3.56
N LEU A 24 1.36 9.45 2.83
CA LEU A 24 0.94 10.32 1.73
C LEU A 24 -0.06 11.41 2.16
N THR A 25 -0.32 11.60 3.45
CA THR A 25 -1.41 12.47 3.92
C THR A 25 -1.25 13.92 3.44
N GLU A 26 -0.05 14.49 3.51
CA GLU A 26 0.23 15.85 3.03
C GLU A 26 -0.02 15.97 1.51
N GLU A 27 0.41 14.97 0.73
CA GLU A 27 0.20 14.94 -0.72
C GLU A 27 -1.28 14.75 -1.10
N LEU A 28 -2.02 13.92 -0.35
CA LEU A 28 -3.43 13.66 -0.59
C LEU A 28 -4.30 14.89 -0.29
N GLN A 29 -3.93 15.68 0.73
CA GLN A 29 -4.61 16.94 1.06
C GLN A 29 -4.52 17.98 -0.07
N SER A 30 -3.53 17.86 -0.97
CA SER A 30 -3.33 18.80 -2.08
C SER A 30 -4.28 18.61 -3.28
N GLY A 31 -5.08 17.54 -3.34
CA GLY A 31 -6.09 17.37 -4.40
C GLY A 31 -6.28 15.97 -4.98
N VAL A 32 -5.73 14.91 -4.37
CA VAL A 32 -5.95 13.53 -4.86
C VAL A 32 -7.24 12.97 -4.26
N HIS A 33 -8.27 12.80 -5.10
CA HIS A 33 -9.60 12.41 -4.65
C HIS A 33 -9.77 10.88 -4.46
N ALA A 34 -8.99 10.07 -5.19
CA ALA A 34 -8.97 8.62 -5.02
C ALA A 34 -7.67 8.03 -5.59
N LEU A 35 -6.98 7.21 -4.78
CA LEU A 35 -5.79 6.48 -5.20
C LEU A 35 -6.01 4.98 -4.96
N SER A 36 -6.04 4.19 -6.03
CA SER A 36 -6.11 2.73 -5.91
C SER A 36 -4.70 2.17 -5.68
N LEU A 37 -4.49 1.57 -4.52
CA LEU A 37 -3.22 0.99 -4.07
C LEU A 37 -3.30 -0.54 -4.08
N VAL A 38 -2.26 -1.18 -4.63
CA VAL A 38 -2.06 -2.63 -4.54
C VAL A 38 -0.80 -2.84 -3.70
N LEU A 39 -0.97 -3.35 -2.47
CA LEU A 39 0.10 -3.47 -1.48
C LEU A 39 0.40 -4.94 -1.20
N LYS A 40 1.56 -5.40 -1.66
CA LYS A 40 1.96 -6.82 -1.61
C LYS A 40 3.24 -7.02 -0.84
N THR A 41 3.37 -8.20 -0.24
CA THR A 41 4.64 -8.69 0.27
C THR A 41 5.49 -9.28 -0.88
N PRO A 42 6.82 -9.37 -0.73
CA PRO A 42 7.67 -10.05 -1.70
C PRO A 42 7.21 -11.50 -1.97
N SER A 43 6.76 -12.21 -0.94
CA SER A 43 6.23 -13.58 -1.05
C SER A 43 4.91 -13.66 -1.84
N GLU A 44 4.03 -12.67 -1.69
CA GLU A 44 2.78 -12.58 -2.47
C GLU A 44 3.06 -12.26 -3.95
N LEU A 45 4.13 -11.51 -4.25
CA LEU A 45 4.57 -11.24 -5.62
C LEU A 45 5.12 -12.51 -6.29
N SER A 46 5.98 -13.27 -5.60
CA SER A 46 6.60 -14.49 -6.13
C SER A 46 5.59 -15.60 -6.47
N ARG A 47 4.39 -15.57 -5.89
CA ARG A 47 3.31 -16.55 -6.19
C ARG A 47 2.60 -16.26 -7.52
N LYS A 48 2.91 -15.15 -8.20
CA LYS A 48 2.22 -14.70 -9.42
C LYS A 48 2.92 -15.05 -10.74
N ALA A 49 3.86 -15.99 -10.74
CA ALA A 49 4.53 -16.51 -11.94
C ALA A 49 4.04 -17.92 -12.27
#